data_AF-A0A2J8CGG0-F1
#
_entry.id   AF-A0A2J8CGG0-F1
#
_cell.length_a   1.000
_cell.length_b   1.000
_cell.length_c   1.000
_cell.angle_alpha   90.00
_cell.angle_beta   90.00
_cell.angle_gamma   90.00
#
_symmetry.space_group_name_H-M   'P 1'
#
loop_
_entity.id
_entity.type
_entity.pdbx_description
1 polymer ?
#
loop_
_entity_poly.entity_id
_entity_poly.type
_entity_poly.pdbx_seq_one_letter_code
_entity_poly.pdbx_strand_id
1 'polypeptide(L)'
;MSEKQPPTIVEGATTGDVEDEIPANQAKSAEDRKAASALASLEGGDDARGNDVDAEAAKKAIGSLGGDQKKAGEPVKNVKVEAADVALLVEELEVTKPRATELLKANEGDAVKAMRAFVSV
;
A
#
# COMPACT_ATOMS: atom_id res chain seq x y z
N MET A 1 -57.81 9.42 0.54
CA MET A 1 -56.87 9.12 1.63
C MET A 1 -55.48 9.09 1.01
N SER A 2 -54.75 10.20 1.05
CA SER A 2 -53.34 10.25 0.63
C SER A 2 -52.62 11.11 1.65
N GLU A 3 -52.08 10.43 2.67
CA GLU A 3 -51.24 11.04 3.69
C GLU A 3 -49.96 11.54 3.03
N LYS A 4 -49.66 12.82 3.16
CA LYS A 4 -48.49 13.46 2.55
C LYS A 4 -47.24 13.04 3.32
N GLN A 5 -46.29 12.42 2.63
CA GLN A 5 -45.05 11.86 3.18
C GLN A 5 -44.24 12.93 3.97
N PRO A 6 -43.61 12.57 5.11
CA PRO A 6 -42.79 13.50 5.88
C PRO A 6 -41.56 13.95 5.08
N PRO A 7 -41.10 15.20 5.25
CA PRO A 7 -40.08 15.84 4.40
C PRO A 7 -38.68 15.22 4.49
N THR A 8 -38.48 14.23 5.34
CA THR A 8 -37.19 13.55 5.54
C THR A 8 -37.00 12.31 4.67
N ILE A 9 -38.00 11.91 3.90
CA ILE A 9 -37.96 10.67 3.11
C ILE A 9 -38.25 11.03 1.65
N VAL A 10 -37.20 11.09 0.83
CA VAL A 10 -37.28 11.19 -0.63
C VAL A 10 -37.15 9.77 -1.19
N GLU A 11 -38.19 9.29 -1.85
CA GLU A 11 -38.21 7.99 -2.50
C GLU A 11 -37.25 8.00 -3.71
N GLY A 12 -36.11 7.31 -3.58
CA GLY A 12 -34.99 7.32 -4.55
C GLY A 12 -33.59 7.30 -3.92
N ALA A 13 -33.46 7.47 -2.61
CA ALA A 13 -32.18 7.63 -1.90
C ALA A 13 -31.33 6.35 -1.69
N THR A 14 -31.34 5.36 -2.60
CA THR A 14 -30.49 4.15 -2.42
C THR A 14 -29.64 3.71 -3.61
N THR A 15 -29.62 4.41 -4.74
CA THR A 15 -28.72 4.03 -5.84
C THR A 15 -28.36 5.24 -6.69
N GLY A 16 -27.41 6.03 -6.21
CA GLY A 16 -26.88 7.18 -6.94
C GLY A 16 -25.77 7.92 -6.21
N ASP A 17 -25.02 7.21 -5.35
CA ASP A 17 -23.81 7.69 -4.68
C ASP A 17 -22.60 7.49 -5.64
N VAL A 18 -22.74 7.96 -6.88
CA VAL A 18 -21.70 7.84 -7.92
C VAL A 18 -21.69 9.09 -8.77
N GLU A 19 -21.46 10.26 -8.17
CA GLU A 19 -21.08 11.48 -8.92
C GLU A 19 -20.57 12.60 -8.00
N ASP A 20 -19.69 12.26 -7.05
CA ASP A 20 -18.92 13.28 -6.34
C ASP A 20 -17.49 12.75 -6.16
N GLU A 21 -16.81 12.58 -7.30
CA GLU A 21 -15.35 12.45 -7.40
C GLU A 21 -14.70 13.80 -7.02
N ILE A 22 -15.00 14.30 -5.82
CA ILE A 22 -14.31 15.45 -5.26
C ILE A 22 -12.97 14.93 -4.78
N PRO A 23 -11.83 15.42 -5.32
CA PRO A 23 -10.54 15.08 -4.78
C PRO A 23 -10.53 15.37 -3.28
N ALA A 24 -9.93 14.49 -2.48
CA ALA A 24 -9.85 14.54 -1.02
C ALA A 24 -9.25 15.84 -0.42
N ASN A 25 -8.98 16.84 -1.25
CA ASN A 25 -8.39 18.13 -0.94
C ASN A 25 -9.40 19.30 -0.89
N GLN A 26 -10.70 19.04 -0.92
CA GLN A 26 -11.71 20.10 -0.76
C GLN A 26 -12.66 19.78 0.39
N ALA A 27 -12.29 20.21 1.58
CA ALA A 27 -13.20 20.24 2.73
C ALA A 27 -14.44 21.07 2.40
N LYS A 28 -15.64 20.48 2.56
CA LYS A 28 -16.94 21.02 2.10
C LYS A 28 -17.39 22.29 2.84
N SER A 29 -16.74 22.68 3.95
CA SER A 29 -17.07 23.88 4.73
C SER A 29 -15.84 24.75 5.07
N ALA A 30 -16.04 26.07 5.23
CA ALA A 30 -14.98 27.00 5.65
C ALA A 30 -14.45 26.69 7.07
N GLU A 31 -15.33 26.19 7.94
CA GLU A 31 -14.98 25.75 9.29
C GLU A 31 -14.07 24.51 9.26
N ASP A 32 -14.35 23.55 8.36
CA ASP A 32 -13.50 22.36 8.20
C ASP A 32 -12.10 22.71 7.69
N ARG A 33 -11.98 23.70 6.79
CA ARG A 33 -10.67 24.19 6.34
C ARG A 33 -9.87 24.82 7.47
N LYS A 34 -10.54 25.54 8.37
CA LYS A 34 -9.92 26.15 9.55
C LYS A 34 -9.53 25.10 10.59
N ALA A 35 -10.38 24.11 10.83
CA ALA A 35 -10.09 22.99 11.71
C ALA A 35 -8.93 22.13 11.18
N ALA A 36 -8.92 21.83 9.87
CA ALA A 36 -7.81 21.14 9.22
C ALA A 36 -6.50 21.93 9.31
N SER A 37 -6.56 23.26 9.14
CA SER A 37 -5.38 24.14 9.27
C SER A 37 -4.87 24.20 10.72
N ALA A 38 -5.76 24.20 11.71
CA ALA A 38 -5.41 24.15 13.13
C ALA A 38 -4.79 22.79 13.52
N LEU A 39 -5.31 21.68 13.01
CA LEU A 39 -4.74 20.34 13.21
C LEU A 39 -3.37 20.21 12.51
N ALA A 40 -3.24 20.70 11.27
CA ALA A 40 -1.97 20.69 10.56
C ALA A 40 -0.89 21.56 11.24
N SER A 41 -1.29 22.67 11.86
CA SER A 41 -0.38 23.52 12.66
C SER A 41 0.04 22.85 13.98
N LEU A 42 -0.73 21.88 14.48
CA LEU A 42 -0.42 21.11 15.69
C LEU A 42 0.48 19.89 15.39
N GLU A 43 0.31 19.24 14.22
CA GLU A 43 1.16 18.13 13.73
C GLU A 43 2.63 18.56 13.54
N GLY A 44 2.88 19.82 13.17
CA GLY A 44 4.23 20.39 13.02
C GLY A 44 4.85 20.96 14.30
N GLY A 45 4.20 20.79 15.45
CA GLY A 45 4.63 21.35 16.74
C GLY A 45 5.41 20.37 17.62
N ASP A 46 6.50 19.78 17.11
CA ASP A 46 7.39 18.91 17.89
C ASP A 46 8.63 19.67 18.42
N ASP A 47 8.46 20.80 19.11
CA ASP A 47 9.64 21.53 19.63
C ASP A 47 9.43 22.20 21.00
N ALA A 48 8.36 21.87 21.74
CA ALA A 48 8.08 22.52 23.03
C ALA A 48 7.94 21.56 24.22
N ARG A 49 8.33 20.29 24.07
CA ARG A 49 8.53 19.37 25.20
C ARG A 49 9.83 18.63 24.96
N GLY A 50 10.85 19.01 25.74
CA GLY A 50 12.22 18.53 25.60
C GLY A 50 12.30 17.04 25.34
N ASN A 51 12.57 16.71 24.09
CA ASN A 51 13.08 15.42 23.72
C ASN A 51 14.58 15.63 23.54
N ASP A 52 15.37 15.12 24.49
CA ASP A 52 16.77 14.78 24.25
C ASP A 52 16.82 13.64 23.22
N VAL A 53 16.34 13.91 22.00
CA VAL A 53 16.50 13.01 20.85
C VAL A 53 17.94 13.13 20.42
N ASP A 54 18.73 12.14 20.83
CA ASP A 54 20.08 11.97 20.33
C ASP A 54 20.00 11.80 18.80
N ALA A 55 20.34 12.88 18.09
CA ALA A 55 20.24 12.93 16.63
C ALA A 55 21.15 11.89 15.96
N GLU A 56 22.23 11.45 16.63
CA GLU A 56 23.06 10.33 16.18
C GLU A 56 22.34 9.00 16.37
N ALA A 57 21.66 8.78 17.50
CA ALA A 57 20.83 7.60 17.72
C ALA A 57 19.67 7.53 16.71
N ALA A 58 19.01 8.66 16.43
CA ALA A 58 17.96 8.76 15.43
C ALA A 58 18.49 8.48 14.00
N LYS A 59 19.62 9.09 13.61
CA LYS A 59 20.26 8.82 12.32
C LYS A 59 20.71 7.38 12.19
N LYS A 60 21.24 6.78 13.26
CA LYS A 60 21.65 5.38 13.29
C LYS A 60 20.45 4.44 13.21
N ALA A 61 19.36 4.74 13.90
CA ALA A 61 18.11 3.98 13.81
C ALA A 61 17.50 4.06 12.40
N ILE A 62 17.46 5.25 11.79
CA ILE A 62 16.98 5.47 10.41
C ILE A 62 17.91 4.78 9.40
N GLY A 63 19.24 4.85 9.60
CA GLY A 63 20.21 4.13 8.78
C GLY A 63 20.05 2.61 8.89
N SER A 64 19.73 2.10 10.08
CA SER A 64 19.44 0.67 10.31
C SER A 64 18.11 0.24 9.70
N LEU A 65 17.09 1.11 9.68
CA LEU A 65 15.80 0.84 9.03
C LEU A 65 15.95 0.67 7.52
N GLY A 66 16.89 1.37 6.87
CA GLY A 66 17.24 1.17 5.46
C GLY A 66 18.19 0.00 5.18
N GLY A 67 18.84 -0.56 6.21
CA GLY A 67 19.87 -1.60 6.09
C GLY A 67 19.39 -3.03 6.36
N ASP A 68 18.33 -3.20 7.15
CA ASP A 68 17.93 -4.52 7.68
C ASP A 68 16.50 -4.96 7.36
N GLN A 69 15.82 -4.32 6.39
CA GLN A 69 14.70 -4.97 5.67
C GLN A 69 15.22 -5.95 4.59
N LYS A 70 16.28 -6.70 4.91
CA LYS A 70 16.75 -7.86 4.16
C LYS A 70 16.90 -9.05 5.09
N LYS A 71 15.90 -9.28 5.93
CA LYS A 71 15.75 -10.53 6.68
C LYS A 71 14.34 -11.11 6.56
N ALA A 72 13.87 -11.16 5.32
CA ALA A 72 12.81 -12.06 4.85
C ALA A 72 13.07 -12.50 3.39
N GLY A 73 14.35 -12.56 3.00
CA GLY A 73 14.76 -13.03 1.69
C GLY A 73 16.14 -13.63 1.83
N GLU A 74 16.22 -14.96 1.66
CA GLU A 74 17.46 -15.66 1.36
C GLU A 74 18.29 -14.84 0.35
N PRO A 75 19.62 -14.75 0.47
CA PRO A 75 20.43 -13.99 -0.49
C PRO A 75 20.01 -14.42 -1.88
N VAL A 76 19.36 -13.50 -2.59
CA VAL A 76 18.97 -13.70 -3.98
C VAL A 76 20.29 -13.76 -4.72
N LYS A 77 20.86 -14.97 -4.79
CA LYS A 77 21.99 -15.28 -5.65
C LYS A 77 21.64 -14.67 -7.00
N ASN A 78 22.59 -14.02 -7.67
CA ASN A 78 22.37 -13.50 -9.02
C ASN A 78 22.18 -14.69 -9.98
N VAL A 79 21.02 -15.34 -9.87
CA VAL A 79 20.57 -16.46 -10.67
C VAL A 79 20.16 -15.87 -12.01
N LYS A 80 20.78 -16.35 -13.08
CA LYS A 80 20.35 -16.04 -14.43
C LYS A 80 19.01 -16.73 -14.63
N VAL A 81 17.97 -15.94 -14.88
CA VAL A 81 16.63 -16.42 -15.14
C VAL A 81 16.40 -16.34 -16.65
N GLU A 82 15.95 -17.43 -17.25
CA GLU A 82 15.61 -17.47 -18.66
C GLU A 82 14.28 -16.76 -18.93
N ALA A 83 14.22 -15.97 -20.01
CA ALA A 83 13.02 -15.23 -20.37
C ALA A 83 11.86 -16.15 -20.76
N ALA A 84 12.17 -17.32 -21.34
CA ALA A 84 11.18 -18.35 -21.68
C ALA A 84 10.50 -18.91 -20.42
N ASP A 85 11.27 -19.16 -19.36
CA ASP A 85 10.72 -19.66 -18.09
C ASP A 85 9.83 -18.61 -17.41
N VAL A 86 10.20 -17.33 -17.48
CA VAL A 86 9.35 -16.24 -16.98
C VAL A 86 8.04 -16.19 -17.75
N ALA A 87 8.08 -16.31 -19.08
CA ALA A 87 6.87 -16.30 -19.91
C ALA A 87 5.96 -17.50 -19.60
N LEU A 88 6.53 -18.71 -19.51
CA LEU A 88 5.81 -19.92 -19.15
C LEU A 88 5.09 -19.78 -17.81
N LEU A 89 5.78 -19.28 -16.77
CA LEU A 89 5.18 -19.14 -15.44
C LEU A 89 4.07 -18.09 -15.40
N VAL A 90 4.20 -17.00 -16.18
CA VAL A 90 3.16 -15.98 -16.29
C VAL A 90 1.90 -16.55 -16.96
N GLU A 91 2.06 -17.37 -17.99
CA GLU A 91 0.96 -17.96 -18.75
C GLU A 91 0.27 -19.10 -17.96
N GLU A 92 1.04 -20.02 -17.39
CA GLU A 92 0.49 -21.24 -16.77
C GLU A 92 0.03 -21.04 -15.32
N LEU A 93 0.71 -20.19 -14.54
CA LEU A 93 0.35 -19.94 -13.15
C LEU A 93 -0.47 -18.65 -12.95
N GLU A 94 -0.76 -17.94 -14.05
CA GLU A 94 -1.48 -16.65 -14.07
C GLU A 94 -0.88 -15.61 -13.09
N VAL A 95 0.43 -15.68 -12.84
CA VAL A 95 1.13 -14.74 -11.97
C VAL A 95 1.69 -13.56 -12.76
N THR A 96 1.87 -12.42 -12.10
CA THR A 96 2.51 -11.27 -12.73
C THR A 96 3.98 -11.54 -13.03
N LYS A 97 4.53 -10.91 -14.08
CA LYS A 97 5.95 -10.97 -14.46
C LYS A 97 6.95 -10.78 -13.29
N PRO A 98 6.78 -9.79 -12.38
CA PRO A 98 7.67 -9.67 -11.21
C PRO A 98 7.58 -10.90 -10.30
N ARG A 99 6.38 -11.43 -10.06
CA ARG A 99 6.19 -12.60 -9.20
C ARG A 99 6.79 -13.87 -9.81
N ALA A 100 6.64 -14.09 -11.11
CA ALA A 100 7.31 -15.20 -11.82
C ALA A 100 8.83 -15.11 -11.69
N THR A 101 9.40 -13.91 -11.84
CA THR A 101 10.84 -13.69 -11.74
C THR A 101 11.37 -13.98 -10.33
N GLU A 102 10.62 -13.60 -9.30
CA GLU A 102 10.94 -13.92 -7.90
C GLU A 102 10.86 -15.42 -7.63
N LEU A 103 9.82 -16.09 -8.12
CA LEU A 103 9.63 -17.53 -7.96
C LEU A 103 10.80 -18.31 -8.56
N LEU A 104 11.26 -17.92 -9.76
CA LEU A 104 12.42 -18.53 -10.41
C LEU A 104 13.71 -18.25 -9.64
N LYS A 105 13.93 -17.01 -9.16
CA LYS A 105 15.12 -16.68 -8.37
C LYS A 105 15.18 -17.45 -7.04
N ALA A 106 14.05 -17.63 -6.38
CA ALA A 106 13.94 -18.41 -5.14
C ALA A 106 14.20 -19.91 -5.36
N ASN A 107 14.02 -20.39 -6.60
CA ASN A 107 14.18 -21.80 -6.97
C ASN A 107 15.37 -22.01 -7.92
N GLU A 108 16.41 -21.18 -7.80
CA GLU A 108 17.69 -21.35 -8.53
C GLU A 108 17.56 -21.30 -10.06
N GLY A 109 16.47 -20.71 -10.57
CA GLY A 109 16.19 -20.57 -11.99
C GLY A 109 15.55 -21.81 -12.60
N ASP A 110 15.18 -22.80 -11.79
CA ASP A 110 14.53 -24.04 -12.27
C ASP A 110 13.00 -23.86 -12.28
N ALA A 111 12.42 -23.77 -13.48
CA ALA A 111 10.98 -23.64 -13.68
C ALA A 111 10.18 -24.81 -13.08
N VAL A 112 10.66 -26.05 -13.19
CA VAL A 112 9.95 -27.23 -12.67
C VAL A 112 9.95 -27.22 -11.14
N LYS A 113 11.10 -26.92 -10.53
CA LYS A 113 11.21 -26.77 -9.08
C LYS A 113 10.31 -25.64 -8.58
N ALA A 114 10.29 -24.51 -9.30
CA ALA A 114 9.46 -23.37 -8.97
C ALA A 114 7.95 -23.69 -9.05
N MET A 115 7.49 -24.34 -10.13
CA MET A 115 6.09 -24.76 -10.27
C MET A 115 5.68 -25.77 -9.19
N ARG A 116 6.54 -26.72 -8.85
CA ARG A 116 6.30 -27.67 -7.74
C ARG A 116 6.20 -26.96 -6.40
N ALA A 117 7.10 -26.01 -6.13
CA ALA A 117 7.07 -25.23 -4.90
C ALA A 117 5.80 -24.36 -4.80
N PHE A 118 5.32 -23.83 -5.93
CA PHE A 118 4.12 -22.99 -5.97
C PHE A 118 2.85 -23.75 -5.56
N VAL A 119 2.69 -25.00 -6.00
CA VAL A 119 1.50 -25.83 -5.67
C VAL A 119 1.62 -26.56 -4.34
N SER A 120 2.82 -26.66 -3.78
CA SER A 120 3.04 -27.30 -2.47
C SER A 120 2.88 -26.32 -1.30
N VAL A 121 2.47 -25.08 -1.60
CA VAL A 121 2.23 -24.00 -0.63
C VAL A 121 0.87 -24.15 0.04
#